data_AF-A0ABD1CUV3-F1
#
_entry.id   AF-A0ABD1CUV3-F1
#
_cell.length_a   1.000
_cell.length_b   1.000
_cell.length_c   1.000
_cell.angle_alpha   90.00
_cell.angle_beta   90.00
_cell.angle_gamma   90.00
#
_symmetry.space_group_name_H-M   'P 1'
#
loop_
_entity.id
_entity.type
_entity.pdbx_description
1 polymer ?
#
loop_
_entity_poly.entity_id
_entity_poly.type
_entity_poly.pdbx_seq_one_letter_code
_entity_poly.pdbx_strand_id
1 'polypeptide(L)' 'MPSEPWYQYTKHLENAHCPIKAGYIERLDNLNIGNMAAVFDVPPQFIGEWKVYHEISTIRNGFPARECFMIPTTISEV' A
#
# COMPACT_ATOMS: atom_id res chain seq x y z
N MET A 1 -4.30 -5.62 -10.72
CA MET A 1 -5.73 -5.94 -10.78
C MET A 1 -6.46 -5.07 -9.78
N PRO A 2 -7.67 -4.55 -10.06
CA PRO A 2 -8.42 -3.72 -9.12
C PRO A 2 -8.70 -4.37 -7.75
N SER A 3 -8.57 -5.69 -7.67
CA SER A 3 -8.75 -6.51 -6.45
C SER A 3 -7.52 -6.53 -5.52
N GLU A 4 -6.40 -5.93 -5.89
CA GLU A 4 -5.21 -5.91 -5.04
C GLU A 4 -5.36 -4.86 -3.93
N PRO A 5 -5.03 -5.16 -2.65
CA PRO A 5 -5.14 -4.21 -1.55
C PRO A 5 -4.34 -2.91 -1.77
N TRP A 6 -3.25 -3.00 -2.50
CA TRP A 6 -2.38 -1.89 -2.86
C TRP A 6 -2.82 -1.13 -4.12
N TYR A 7 -3.88 -1.56 -4.81
CA TYR A 7 -4.30 -0.96 -6.08
C TYR A 7 -4.57 0.55 -5.97
N GLN A 8 -5.13 1.01 -4.84
CA GLN A 8 -5.39 2.44 -4.63
C GLN A 8 -4.11 3.29 -4.59
N TYR A 9 -2.97 2.67 -4.24
CA TYR A 9 -1.65 3.30 -4.33
C TYR A 9 -1.03 3.08 -5.71
N THR A 10 -1.01 1.85 -6.20
CA THR A 10 -0.26 1.47 -7.41
C THR A 10 -0.89 1.95 -8.71
N LYS A 11 -2.19 2.26 -8.74
CA LYS A 11 -2.87 2.82 -9.92
C LYS A 11 -2.31 4.19 -10.35
N HIS A 12 -1.59 4.86 -9.47
CA HIS A 12 -0.99 6.17 -9.72
C HIS A 12 0.47 6.10 -10.17
N LEU A 13 1.10 4.92 -10.12
CA LEU A 13 2.48 4.75 -10.56
C LEU A 13 2.55 4.83 -12.08
N GLU A 14 3.46 5.65 -12.59
CA GLU A 14 3.79 5.72 -14.02
C GLU A 14 4.28 4.38 -14.55
N ASN A 15 4.97 3.59 -13.71
CA ASN A 15 5.42 2.25 -14.05
C ASN A 15 5.08 1.21 -12.97
N ALA A 16 3.86 0.69 -13.02
CA ALA A 16 3.38 -0.36 -12.12
C ALA A 16 3.74 -1.80 -12.57
N HIS A 17 4.39 -1.98 -13.72
CA HIS A 17 4.60 -3.31 -14.31
C HIS A 17 6.01 -3.85 -14.03
N CYS A 18 6.07 -5.08 -13.54
CA CYS A 18 7.32 -5.81 -13.41
C CYS A 18 7.93 -6.15 -14.80
N PRO A 19 9.26 -6.11 -14.95
CA PRO A 19 10.25 -5.78 -13.93
C PRO A 19 10.48 -4.27 -13.76
N ILE A 20 10.39 -3.80 -12.53
CA ILE A 20 10.84 -2.44 -12.16
C ILE A 20 12.38 -2.45 -12.11
N LYS A 21 13.03 -1.51 -12.80
CA LYS A 21 14.50 -1.42 -12.82
C LYS A 21 15.04 -1.13 -11.41
N ALA A 22 16.15 -1.78 -11.05
CA ALA A 22 16.83 -1.50 -9.79
C ALA A 22 17.22 -0.01 -9.72
N GLY A 23 16.94 0.63 -8.58
CA GLY A 23 17.19 2.06 -8.37
C GLY A 23 16.10 2.99 -8.91
N TYR A 24 15.01 2.47 -9.49
CA TYR A 24 13.85 3.29 -9.83
C TYR A 24 13.21 3.87 -8.57
N ILE A 25 12.99 5.19 -8.57
CA ILE A 25 12.30 5.92 -7.52
C ILE A 25 11.25 6.78 -8.20
N GLU A 26 10.01 6.65 -7.75
CA GLU A 26 8.91 7.54 -8.10
C GLU A 26 8.44 8.28 -6.85
N ARG A 27 8.15 9.57 -6.98
CA ARG A 27 7.69 10.42 -5.86
C ARG A 27 6.34 11.01 -6.23
N LEU A 28 5.36 10.77 -5.37
CA LEU A 28 4.00 11.26 -5.52
C LEU A 28 3.72 12.20 -4.35
N ASP A 29 3.58 13.50 -4.64
CA ASP A 29 3.26 14.50 -3.63
C ASP A 29 1.75 14.68 -3.51
N ASN A 30 1.24 14.78 -2.27
CA ASN A 30 -0.18 15.01 -1.97
C ASN A 30 -1.14 14.02 -2.66
N LEU A 31 -0.76 12.74 -2.73
CA LEU A 31 -1.56 11.70 -3.36
C LEU A 31 -2.92 11.53 -2.67
N ASN A 32 -4.01 11.72 -3.44
CA ASN A 32 -5.36 11.41 -2.98
C ASN A 32 -5.75 9.99 -3.41
N ILE A 33 -5.74 9.06 -2.45
CA ILE A 33 -6.11 7.65 -2.64
C ILE A 33 -7.60 7.36 -2.35
N GLY A 34 -8.40 8.39 -2.04
CA GLY A 34 -9.81 8.27 -1.68
C GLY A 34 -10.04 7.75 -0.25
N ASN A 35 -11.30 7.41 0.06
CA ASN A 35 -11.68 6.87 1.37
C ASN A 35 -11.37 5.36 1.44
N MET A 36 -10.17 5.03 1.92
CA MET A 36 -9.71 3.66 2.10
C MET A 36 -10.55 2.88 3.13
N ALA A 37 -11.04 3.55 4.17
CA ALA A 37 -11.88 2.92 5.18
C ALA A 37 -13.18 2.41 4.57
N ALA A 38 -13.79 3.18 3.65
CA ALA A 38 -14.97 2.75 2.91
C ALA A 38 -14.67 1.60 1.92
N VAL A 39 -13.51 1.61 1.26
CA VAL A 39 -13.12 0.53 0.32
C VAL A 39 -12.95 -0.82 1.03
N PHE A 40 -12.50 -0.81 2.29
CA PHE A 40 -12.29 -2.01 3.09
C PHE A 40 -13.42 -2.31 4.08
N ASP A 41 -14.55 -1.61 3.98
CA ASP A 41 -15.69 -1.72 4.90
C ASP A 41 -15.25 -1.66 6.37
N VAL A 42 -14.30 -0.77 6.70
CA VAL A 42 -13.69 -0.67 8.02
C VAL A 42 -14.75 -0.24 9.04
N PRO A 43 -15.04 -1.07 10.05
CA PRO A 43 -16.08 -0.74 11.00
C PRO A 43 -15.75 0.47 11.91
N PRO A 44 -16.75 1.24 12.40
CA PRO A 44 -16.52 2.44 13.22
C PRO A 44 -15.73 2.20 14.51
N GLN A 45 -15.75 0.98 15.07
CA GLN A 45 -14.96 0.67 16.28
C GLN A 45 -13.44 0.77 16.06
N PHE A 46 -12.98 0.88 14.81
CA PHE A 46 -11.57 1.07 14.48
C PHE A 46 -11.17 2.55 14.37
N ILE A 47 -12.02 3.53 14.72
CA ILE A 47 -11.62 4.94 14.81
C ILE A 47 -10.47 5.10 15.81
N GLY A 48 -9.41 5.81 15.41
CA GLY A 48 -8.23 6.08 16.23
C GLY A 48 -6.91 5.93 15.48
N GLU A 49 -5.83 5.85 16.25
CA GLU A 49 -4.46 5.70 15.75
C GLU A 49 -4.06 4.22 15.66
N TRP A 50 -3.52 3.84 14.50
CA TRP A 50 -3.14 2.47 14.18
C TRP A 50 -1.73 2.37 13.62
N LYS A 51 -1.16 1.19 13.78
CA LYS A 51 0.06 0.76 13.08
C LYS A 51 -0.31 -0.44 12.23
N VAL A 52 -0.30 -0.27 10.92
CA VAL A 52 -0.58 -1.35 9.98
C VAL A 52 0.74 -2.01 9.61
N TYR A 53 0.84 -3.32 9.83
CA TYR A 53 2.03 -4.11 9.53
C TYR A 53 1.78 -4.93 8.27
N HIS A 54 2.71 -4.86 7.32
CA HIS A 54 2.68 -5.61 6.08
C HIS A 54 3.90 -6.52 5.99
N GLU A 55 3.68 -7.78 5.65
CA GLU A 55 4.73 -8.72 5.22
C GLU A 55 4.50 -9.02 3.73
N ILE A 56 5.53 -8.83 2.92
CA ILE A 56 5.55 -9.18 1.51
C ILE A 56 6.49 -10.36 1.33
N SER A 57 5.97 -11.46 0.79
CA SER A 57 6.79 -12.58 0.30
C SER A 57 7.01 -12.40 -1.20
N THR A 58 8.26 -12.35 -1.64
CA THR A 58 8.65 -12.11 -3.04
C THR A 58 9.89 -12.92 -3.43
N ILE A 59 10.28 -12.89 -4.70
CA ILE A 59 11.55 -13.47 -5.18
C ILE A 59 12.50 -12.33 -5.54
N ARG A 60 13.68 -12.31 -4.92
CA ARG A 60 14.77 -11.37 -5.21
C ARG A 60 15.99 -12.17 -5.67
N ASN A 61 16.53 -11.87 -6.86
CA ASN A 61 17.71 -12.54 -7.41
C ASN A 61 17.60 -14.08 -7.44
N GLY A 62 16.39 -14.62 -7.66
CA GLY A 62 16.13 -16.06 -7.69
C GLY A 62 15.90 -16.72 -6.33
N PHE A 63 15.96 -15.97 -5.23
CA PHE A 63 15.73 -16.49 -3.88
C PHE A 63 14.45 -15.92 -3.26
N PRO A 64 13.70 -16.72 -2.47
CA PRO A 64 12.60 -16.20 -1.66
C PRO A 64 13.10 -15.16 -0.67
N ALA A 65 12.42 -14.02 -0.62
CA ALA A 65 12.67 -12.93 0.30
C ALA A 65 11.37 -12.53 1.01
N ARG A 66 11.50 -12.12 2.28
CA ARG A 66 10.42 -11.53 3.06
C ARG A 66 10.78 -10.11 3.43
N GLU A 67 9.91 -9.18 3.10
CA GLU A 67 10.06 -7.77 3.38
C GLU A 67 8.93 -7.34 4.31
N CYS A 68 9.28 -6.59 5.36
CA CYS A 68 8.31 -6.16 6.37
C CYS A 68 8.35 -4.64 6.49
N PHE A 69 7.19 -4.00 6.53
CA PHE A 69 7.10 -2.56 6.83
C PHE A 69 5.86 -2.25 7.67
N MET A 70 5.92 -1.10 8.34
CA MET A 70 4.85 -0.58 9.18
C MET A 70 4.44 0.80 8.68
N ILE A 71 3.14 1.00 8.54
CA ILE A 71 2.55 2.29 8.17
C ILE A 71 1.76 2.81 9.38
N PRO A 72 2.12 3.98 9.94
CA PRO A 72 1.26 4.67 10.89
C PRO A 72 0.04 5.22 10.14
N THR A 73 -1.16 4.95 10.64
CA THR A 73 -2.43 5.29 9.99
C THR A 73 -3.42 5.81 11.02
N THR A 74 -4.17 6.85 10.65
CA THR A 74 -5.27 7.38 11.45
C THR A 74 -6.59 7.05 10.76
N ILE A 75 -7.54 6.50 11.50
CA ILE A 75 -8.94 6.32 11.06
C ILE A 75 -9.78 7.36 11.80
N SER A 76 -10.49 8.19 11.06
CA SER A 76 -11.32 9.28 11.59
C SER A 76 -12.71 9.28 10.94
N GLU A 77 -13.68 9.86 11.65
CA GLU A 77 -14.99 10.18 11.07
C GLU A 77 -14.82 11.26 9.98
N VAL A 78 -15.57 11.12 8.89
CA VAL A 78 -15.51 12.00 7.71
C VAL A 78 -16.74 12.90 7.69
#